data_AF-A0A531LMK6-F1
#
_entry.id   AF-A0A531LMK6-F1
#
_cell.length_a   1.000
_cell.length_b   1.000
_cell.length_c   1.000
_cell.angle_alpha   90.00
_cell.angle_beta   90.00
_cell.angle_gamma   90.00
#
_symmetry.space_group_name_H-M   'P 1'
#
loop_
_entity.id
_entity.type
_entity.pdbx_description
1 polymer ?
#
loop_
_entity_poly.entity_id
_entity_poly.type
_entity_poly.pdbx_seq_one_letter_code
_entity_poly.pdbx_strand_id
1 'polypeptide(L)'
;SQYRASETGAVPDMDRLIEWLETHMPADDIRVALVHGDYRLDNLIFATDQPRVLAVLDWELSTLGHPFADIAYQCMQWRLPHASGFRGLGGVDRAALGLPSEEAYV
;
A
#
# COMPACT_ATOMS: atom_id res chain seq x y z
N SER A 1 12.75 -0.42 16.04
CA SER A 1 11.58 -0.24 15.15
C SER A 1 10.36 -0.92 15.76
N GLN A 2 9.14 -0.60 15.31
CA GLN A 2 7.91 -1.29 15.75
C GLN A 2 8.02 -2.81 15.58
N TYR A 3 8.60 -3.28 14.47
CA TYR A 3 8.88 -4.69 14.21
C TYR A 3 9.66 -5.38 15.35
N ARG A 4 10.75 -4.76 15.83
CA ARG A 4 11.56 -5.32 16.93
C ARG A 4 10.79 -5.42 18.24
N ALA A 5 9.83 -4.53 18.46
CA ALA A 5 8.99 -4.54 19.66
C ALA A 5 7.88 -5.60 19.60
N SER A 6 7.54 -6.09 18.41
CA SER A 6 6.49 -7.10 18.18
C SER A 6 7.03 -8.45 17.66
N GLU A 7 8.35 -8.63 17.66
CA GLU A 7 9.01 -9.83 17.15
C GLU A 7 8.61 -11.07 17.97
N THR A 8 8.07 -12.09 17.30
CA THR A 8 7.66 -13.37 17.92
C THR A 8 8.69 -14.49 17.72
N GLY A 9 9.69 -14.26 16.86
CA GLY A 9 10.78 -15.17 16.54
C GLY A 9 11.66 -14.57 15.44
N ALA A 10 12.85 -15.15 15.25
CA ALA A 10 13.80 -14.65 14.27
C ALA A 10 13.28 -14.88 12.84
N VAL A 11 13.24 -13.81 12.06
CA VAL A 11 12.93 -13.84 10.61
C VAL A 11 14.10 -13.18 9.86
N PRO A 12 15.10 -13.97 9.42
CA PRO A 12 16.34 -13.41 8.84
C PRO A 12 16.11 -12.49 7.63
N ASP A 13 15.05 -12.72 6.86
CA ASP A 13 14.72 -11.87 5.71
C ASP A 13 14.21 -10.49 6.14
N MET A 14 13.50 -10.40 7.28
CA MET A 14 13.09 -9.11 7.86
C MET A 14 14.30 -8.35 8.40
N ASP A 15 15.25 -9.04 9.02
CA ASP A 15 16.49 -8.41 9.50
C ASP A 15 17.27 -7.77 8.35
N ARG A 16 17.46 -8.51 7.27
CA ARG A 16 18.11 -8.02 6.04
C ARG A 16 17.36 -6.85 5.41
N LEU A 17 16.03 -6.92 5.36
CA LEU A 17 15.22 -5.85 4.79
C LEU A 17 15.33 -4.55 5.58
N ILE A 18 15.32 -4.63 6.92
CA ILE A 18 15.48 -3.46 7.80
C ILE A 18 16.84 -2.79 7.54
N GLU A 19 17.92 -3.56 7.57
CA GLU A 19 19.27 -3.04 7.31
C GLU A 19 19.41 -2.45 5.89
N TRP A 20 18.83 -3.12 4.90
CA TRP A 20 18.83 -2.64 3.52
C TRP A 20 18.10 -1.31 3.39
N LEU A 21 16.90 -1.18 3.97
CA LEU A 21 16.11 0.06 3.91
C LEU A 21 16.85 1.23 4.57
N GLU A 22 17.46 1.02 5.74
CA GLU A 22 18.23 2.06 6.44
C GLU A 22 19.41 2.60 5.61
N THR A 23 20.01 1.75 4.77
CA THR A 23 21.17 2.10 3.93
C THR A 23 20.80 2.56 2.51
N HIS A 24 19.54 2.40 2.10
CA HIS A 24 19.05 2.72 0.74
C HIS A 24 17.93 3.76 0.74
N MET A 25 17.79 4.54 1.83
CA MET A 25 16.84 5.65 1.87
C MET A 25 17.12 6.64 0.73
N PRO A 26 16.10 7.01 -0.07
CA PRO A 26 16.23 8.11 -1.01
C PRO A 26 16.60 9.40 -0.29
N ALA A 27 17.21 10.35 -1.02
CA ALA A 27 17.41 11.69 -0.49
C ALA A 27 16.07 12.32 -0.13
N ASP A 28 16.02 12.98 1.04
CA ASP A 28 14.82 13.68 1.48
C ASP A 28 14.55 14.87 0.56
N ASP A 29 13.37 14.89 -0.03
CA ASP A 29 12.88 15.95 -0.90
C ASP A 29 11.89 16.88 -0.21
N ILE A 30 11.84 16.83 1.13
CA ILE A 30 11.06 17.67 2.05
C ILE A 30 9.55 17.65 1.82
N ARG A 31 9.04 16.74 0.97
CA ARG A 31 7.60 16.59 0.75
C ARG A 31 6.94 15.91 1.94
N VAL A 32 5.92 16.57 2.48
CA VAL A 32 5.10 16.07 3.56
C VAL A 32 3.63 16.20 3.16
N ALA A 33 2.88 15.12 3.35
CA ALA A 33 1.43 15.07 3.16
C ALA A 33 0.79 14.34 4.34
N LEU A 34 -0.54 14.50 4.47
CA LEU A 34 -1.33 13.55 5.24
C LEU A 34 -1.29 12.21 4.52
N VAL A 35 -0.79 11.19 5.20
CA VAL A 35 -0.72 9.81 4.75
C VAL A 35 -1.79 9.04 5.51
N HIS A 36 -2.61 8.27 4.80
CA HIS A 36 -3.63 7.41 5.38
C HIS A 36 -3.02 6.22 6.12
N GLY A 37 -1.97 5.62 5.55
CA GLY A 37 -1.26 4.46 6.11
C GLY A 37 -1.81 3.11 5.63
N ASP A 38 -3.11 3.04 5.37
CA ASP A 38 -3.79 1.87 4.77
C ASP A 38 -4.71 2.28 3.61
N TYR A 39 -4.21 3.05 2.65
CA TYR A 39 -5.04 3.57 1.54
C TYR A 39 -5.37 2.46 0.52
N ARG A 40 -6.53 1.82 0.67
CA ARG A 40 -6.98 0.70 -0.15
C ARG A 40 -8.46 0.75 -0.50
N LEU A 41 -8.84 0.06 -1.58
CA LEU A 41 -10.21 0.06 -2.12
C LEU A 41 -11.30 -0.33 -1.11
N ASP A 42 -10.99 -1.25 -0.20
CA ASP A 42 -11.88 -1.72 0.87
C ASP A 42 -12.08 -0.69 1.99
N ASN A 43 -11.19 0.30 2.11
CA ASN A 43 -11.35 1.45 2.99
C ASN A 43 -12.08 2.62 2.29
N LEU A 44 -12.61 2.41 1.07
CA LEU A 44 -13.38 3.43 0.35
C LEU A 44 -14.85 3.05 0.29
N ILE A 45 -15.72 3.99 0.66
CA ILE A 45 -17.15 3.91 0.37
C ILE A 45 -17.39 4.58 -0.97
N PHE A 46 -17.94 3.86 -1.94
CA PHE A 46 -18.35 4.41 -3.23
C PHE A 46 -19.85 4.70 -3.28
N ALA A 47 -20.24 5.67 -4.11
CA ALA A 47 -21.62 5.86 -4.49
C ALA A 47 -22.14 4.64 -5.27
N THR A 48 -23.41 4.30 -5.09
CA THR A 48 -24.02 3.10 -5.70
C THR A 48 -24.28 3.23 -7.19
N ASP A 49 -24.35 4.47 -7.69
CA ASP A 49 -24.79 4.83 -9.04
C ASP A 49 -23.68 5.41 -9.93
N GLN A 50 -22.52 5.76 -9.36
CA GLN A 50 -21.40 6.35 -10.09
C GLN A 50 -20.05 6.04 -9.41
N PRO A 51 -18.92 6.03 -10.15
CA PRO A 51 -17.60 5.78 -9.60
C PRO A 51 -17.05 7.00 -8.83
N ARG A 52 -17.72 7.36 -7.72
CA ARG A 52 -17.36 8.47 -6.84
C ARG A 52 -17.16 7.96 -5.42
N VAL A 53 -16.02 8.27 -4.82
CA VAL A 53 -15.76 8.02 -3.41
C VAL A 53 -16.58 9.00 -2.56
N LEU A 54 -17.36 8.47 -1.62
CA LEU A 54 -18.16 9.21 -0.65
C LEU A 54 -17.44 9.37 0.69
N ALA A 55 -16.65 8.38 1.10
CA ALA A 55 -15.88 8.40 2.33
C ALA A 55 -14.62 7.54 2.24
N VAL A 56 -13.61 7.93 3.01
CA VAL A 56 -12.41 7.14 3.31
C VAL A 56 -12.50 6.74 4.78
N LEU A 57 -12.37 5.44 5.05
CA LEU A 57 -12.51 4.83 6.37
C LEU A 57 -11.15 4.45 6.94
N ASP A 58 -11.12 4.12 8.23
CA ASP A 58 -9.97 3.48 8.90
C ASP A 58 -8.67 4.30 8.94
N TRP A 59 -8.76 5.47 9.57
CA TRP A 59 -7.65 6.43 9.71
C TRP A 59 -6.69 6.12 10.87
N GLU A 60 -6.73 4.93 11.47
CA GLU A 60 -5.97 4.63 12.70
C GLU A 60 -4.45 4.65 12.50
N LEU A 61 -3.98 4.41 11.27
CA LEU A 61 -2.57 4.45 10.87
C LEU A 61 -2.13 5.80 10.29
N SER A 62 -3.03 6.79 10.26
CA SER A 62 -2.76 8.05 9.59
C SER A 62 -1.70 8.89 10.30
N THR A 63 -0.87 9.57 9.51
CA THR A 63 0.26 10.35 10.01
C THR A 63 0.70 11.41 8.99
N LEU A 64 1.62 12.28 9.37
CA LEU A 64 2.35 13.12 8.43
C LEU A 64 3.57 12.35 7.92
N GLY A 65 3.73 12.27 6.60
CA GLY A 65 4.83 11.55 5.99
C GLY A 65 4.98 11.84 4.50
N HIS A 66 5.87 11.10 3.86
CA HIS A 66 6.09 11.25 2.43
C HIS A 66 4.90 10.65 1.63
N PRO A 67 4.33 11.36 0.64
CA PRO A 67 3.12 10.91 -0.08
C PRO A 67 3.30 9.57 -0.83
N PHE A 68 4.54 9.22 -1.19
CA PHE A 68 4.82 7.90 -1.79
C PHE A 68 4.50 6.71 -0.88
N ALA A 69 4.35 6.89 0.43
CA ALA A 69 3.95 5.81 1.32
C ALA A 69 2.59 5.22 0.92
N ASP A 70 1.56 6.06 0.75
CA ASP A 70 0.23 5.61 0.33
C ASP A 70 0.22 5.12 -1.12
N ILE A 71 0.93 5.81 -2.04
CA ILE A 71 1.00 5.40 -3.45
C ILE A 71 1.66 4.03 -3.58
N ALA A 72 2.76 3.79 -2.89
CA ALA A 72 3.46 2.50 -2.91
C ALA A 72 2.57 1.38 -2.36
N TYR A 73 1.88 1.64 -1.23
CA TYR A 73 0.97 0.66 -0.63
C TYR A 73 -0.22 0.34 -1.54
N GLN A 74 -0.81 1.35 -2.17
CA GLN A 74 -1.87 1.17 -3.17
C GLN A 74 -1.36 0.37 -4.39
N CYS A 75 -0.17 0.68 -4.91
CA CYS A 75 0.44 -0.04 -6.03
C CYS A 75 0.76 -1.50 -5.67
N MET A 76 1.08 -1.83 -4.42
CA MET A 76 1.28 -3.22 -4.01
C MET A 76 0.07 -4.11 -4.31
N GLN A 77 -1.15 -3.56 -4.22
CA GLN A 77 -2.37 -4.31 -4.53
C GLN A 77 -2.43 -4.77 -5.99
N TRP A 78 -1.77 -4.05 -6.89
CA TRP A 78 -1.68 -4.42 -8.31
C TRP A 78 -0.78 -5.63 -8.55
N ARG A 79 0.19 -5.85 -7.67
CA ARG A 79 1.26 -6.86 -7.83
C ARG A 79 1.06 -8.09 -6.94
N LEU A 80 0.45 -7.93 -5.76
CA LEU A 80 0.25 -9.02 -4.81
C LEU A 80 -0.64 -10.12 -5.41
N PRO A 81 -0.32 -11.41 -5.18
CA PRO A 81 -1.15 -12.50 -5.67
C PRO A 81 -2.57 -12.44 -5.10
N HIS A 82 -3.56 -12.73 -5.95
CA HIS A 82 -4.95 -12.79 -5.50
C HIS A 82 -5.21 -13.90 -4.47
N ALA A 83 -4.42 -14.98 -4.50
CA ALA A 83 -4.53 -16.12 -3.58
C ALA A 83 -3.74 -15.95 -2.26
N SER A 84 -3.25 -14.75 -1.93
CA SER A 84 -2.50 -14.51 -0.70
C SER A 84 -3.40 -14.01 0.45
N GLY A 85 -2.85 -13.95 1.68
CA GLY A 85 -3.56 -13.38 2.84
C GLY A 85 -3.96 -11.91 2.65
N PHE A 86 -3.22 -11.17 1.81
CA PHE A 86 -3.57 -9.84 1.32
C PHE A 86 -3.98 -9.94 -0.15
N ARG A 87 -5.30 -9.94 -0.42
CA ARG A 87 -5.82 -10.09 -1.78
C ARG A 87 -5.40 -8.92 -2.68
N GLY A 88 -4.46 -9.18 -3.58
CA GLY A 88 -4.14 -8.29 -4.69
C GLY A 88 -4.74 -8.75 -6.01
N LEU A 89 -4.33 -8.10 -7.11
CA LEU A 89 -4.77 -8.37 -8.49
C LEU A 89 -3.73 -9.18 -9.29
N GLY A 90 -2.65 -9.63 -8.67
CA GLY A 90 -1.63 -10.46 -9.30
C GLY A 90 -2.21 -11.79 -9.79
N GLY A 91 -2.00 -12.08 -11.08
CA GLY A 91 -2.52 -13.28 -11.74
C GLY A 91 -3.98 -13.20 -12.18
N VAL A 92 -4.68 -12.09 -11.93
CA VAL A 92 -6.05 -11.85 -12.42
C VAL A 92 -5.98 -11.31 -13.85
N ASP A 93 -6.85 -11.81 -14.73
CA ASP A 93 -7.07 -11.21 -16.05
C ASP A 93 -7.84 -9.88 -15.91
N ARG A 94 -7.08 -8.82 -15.62
CA ARG A 94 -7.61 -7.46 -15.42
C ARG A 94 -8.31 -6.93 -16.67
N ALA A 95 -7.79 -7.26 -17.86
CA ALA A 95 -8.37 -6.80 -19.11
C ALA A 95 -9.77 -7.40 -19.33
N ALA A 96 -9.95 -8.69 -19.04
CA ALA A 96 -11.27 -9.33 -19.09
C ALA A 96 -12.28 -8.72 -18.09
N LEU A 97 -11.79 -8.12 -17.00
CA LEU A 97 -12.60 -7.43 -15.99
C LEU A 97 -12.82 -5.93 -16.28
N GLY A 98 -12.28 -5.42 -17.40
CA GLY A 98 -12.35 -3.99 -17.74
C GLY A 98 -11.51 -3.09 -16.82
N LEU A 99 -10.53 -3.66 -16.11
CA LEU A 99 -9.60 -2.92 -15.27
C LEU A 99 -8.38 -2.48 -16.10
N PRO A 100 -7.80 -1.28 -15.83
CA PRO A 100 -6.62 -0.82 -16.54
C PRO A 100 -5.41 -1.71 -16.28
N SER A 101 -4.33 -1.54 -17.05
CA SER A 101 -3.01 -2.06 -16.68
C SER A 101 -2.42 -1.23 -15.53
N GLU A 102 -1.40 -1.75 -14.86
CA GLU A 102 -0.68 -0.99 -13.83
C GLU A 102 -0.03 0.27 -14.41
N GLU A 103 0.55 0.17 -15.60
CA GLU A 103 1.15 1.32 -16.32
C GLU A 103 0.11 2.36 -16.75
N ALA A 104 -1.13 1.96 -17.02
CA ALA A 104 -2.20 2.91 -17.31
C ALA A 104 -2.79 3.53 -16.03
N TYR A 105 -2.47 2.97 -14.86
CA TYR A 105 -2.96 3.41 -13.56
C TYR A 105 -2.01 4.40 -12.87
N VAL A 106 -0.69 4.18 -13.00
CA VAL A 106 0.39 4.99 -12.40
C VAL A 106 0.90 6.03 -13.38
#